data_AF-Q55EM4-F1
#
_entry.id   AF-Q55EM4-F1
#
_cell.length_a   1.000
_cell.length_b   1.000
_cell.length_c   1.000
_cell.angle_alpha   90.00
_cell.angle_beta   90.00
_cell.angle_gamma   90.00
#
_symmetry.space_group_name_H-M   'P 1'
#
loop_
_entity.id
_entity.type
_entity.pdbx_description
1 polymer ?
#
loop_
_entity_poly.entity_id
_entity_poly.type
_entity_poly.pdbx_seq_one_letter_code
_entity_poly.pdbx_strand_id
1 'polypeptide(L)'
;MNSNKLLLLLIIVLLSISYSLAVVVSQQGGDIPNGVNSNNKNKKDLASAADQLQYANIFRNGAGTIANEGSVRIDMQGVFTQNGQKWHNLQAQLNGVKGKSTIAHVQVNENAMTSNVAGQTQVTNIVITAMMSSYTSGKTYSVLDNGARTGL
;
A
#
# COMPACT_ATOMS: atom_id res chain seq x y z
N MET A 1 -50.56 5.11 3.14
CA MET A 1 -49.25 5.75 2.85
C MET A 1 -49.17 5.92 1.34
N ASN A 2 -48.96 7.13 0.81
CA ASN A 2 -48.95 7.38 -0.64
C ASN A 2 -47.73 6.70 -1.27
N SER A 3 -47.91 5.91 -2.34
CA SER A 3 -46.83 5.20 -3.05
C SER A 3 -45.68 6.12 -3.45
N ASN A 4 -45.97 7.39 -3.76
CA ASN A 4 -44.94 8.38 -4.09
C ASN A 4 -44.06 8.74 -2.88
N LYS A 5 -44.63 8.77 -1.66
CA LYS A 5 -43.84 8.98 -0.42
C LYS A 5 -42.97 7.77 -0.09
N LEU A 6 -43.47 6.56 -0.34
CA LEU A 6 -42.71 5.32 -0.13
C LEU A 6 -41.51 5.25 -1.09
N LEU A 7 -41.71 5.57 -2.37
CA LEU A 7 -40.63 5.61 -3.36
C LEU A 7 -39.57 6.67 -3.02
N LEU A 8 -40.00 7.87 -2.60
CA LEU A 8 -39.07 8.93 -2.19
C LEU A 8 -38.24 8.52 -0.97
N LEU A 9 -38.87 7.90 0.04
CA LEU A 9 -38.17 7.36 1.20
C LEU A 9 -37.17 6.26 0.81
N LEU A 10 -37.54 5.35 -0.10
CA LEU A 10 -36.64 4.30 -0.58
C LEU A 10 -35.42 4.89 -1.30
N ILE A 11 -35.62 5.92 -2.13
CA ILE A 11 -34.53 6.62 -2.83
C ILE A 11 -33.62 7.34 -1.82
N ILE A 12 -34.18 8.03 -0.82
CA ILE A 12 -33.37 8.69 0.23
C ILE A 12 -32.57 7.65 1.02
N VAL A 13 -33.18 6.52 1.38
CA VAL A 13 -32.49 5.41 2.06
C VAL A 13 -31.38 4.84 1.17
N LEU A 14 -31.65 4.56 -0.11
CA LEU A 14 -30.65 4.07 -1.06
C LEU A 14 -29.49 5.05 -1.28
N LEU A 15 -29.79 6.35 -1.38
CA LEU A 15 -28.76 7.39 -1.48
C LEU A 15 -27.94 7.50 -0.19
N SER A 16 -28.58 7.34 0.98
CA SER A 16 -27.89 7.34 2.28
C SER A 16 -27.02 6.09 2.50
N ILE A 17 -27.28 4.98 1.79
CA ILE A 17 -26.45 3.78 1.80
C ILE A 17 -25.13 3.98 1.02
N SER A 18 -24.90 5.16 0.44
CA SER A 18 -23.54 5.61 0.06
C SER A 18 -22.67 5.86 1.30
N TYR A 19 -22.73 4.97 2.29
CA TYR A 19 -21.74 4.89 3.34
C TYR A 19 -20.42 4.61 2.65
N SER A 20 -19.55 5.62 2.72
CA SER A 20 -18.14 5.55 2.43
C SER A 20 -17.55 4.30 3.08
N LEU A 21 -17.54 3.18 2.35
CA LEU A 21 -16.64 2.09 2.66
C LEU A 21 -15.24 2.71 2.59
N ALA A 22 -14.57 2.74 3.73
CA ALA A 22 -13.15 3.08 3.83
C ALA A 22 -12.40 2.25 2.80
N VAL A 23 -12.13 2.83 1.64
CA VAL A 23 -11.49 2.15 0.51
C VAL A 23 -10.02 2.48 0.61
N VAL A 24 -9.21 1.47 0.87
CA VAL A 24 -7.77 1.63 0.81
C VAL A 24 -7.39 1.86 -0.64
N VAL A 25 -6.54 2.86 -0.89
CA VAL A 25 -6.10 3.28 -2.22
C VAL A 25 -4.58 3.45 -2.24
N SER A 26 -3.98 3.34 -3.43
CA SER A 26 -2.59 3.71 -3.65
C SER A 26 -2.50 5.04 -4.42
N GLN A 27 -1.58 5.91 -4.02
CA GLN A 27 -1.33 7.20 -4.65
C GLN A 27 0.15 7.32 -5.02
N GLN A 28 0.45 7.83 -6.22
CA GLN A 28 1.82 8.02 -6.66
C GLN A 28 2.44 9.26 -5.98
N GLY A 29 3.70 9.14 -5.57
CA GLY A 29 4.52 10.22 -5.03
C GLY A 29 5.67 10.64 -5.96
N GLY A 30 6.77 11.06 -5.34
CA GLY A 30 7.98 11.53 -6.02
C GLY A 30 8.92 10.42 -6.47
N ASP A 31 10.17 10.77 -6.77
CA ASP A 31 11.20 9.79 -7.15
C ASP A 31 11.58 8.87 -5.99
N ILE A 32 11.88 7.61 -6.31
CA ILE A 32 12.40 6.63 -5.33
C ILE A 32 13.75 7.11 -4.79
N PRO A 33 13.89 7.35 -3.47
CA PRO A 33 15.18 7.64 -2.87
C PRO A 33 16.14 6.46 -3.09
N ASN A 34 17.35 6.76 -3.55
CA ASN A 34 18.37 5.74 -3.88
C ASN A 34 17.91 4.72 -4.95
N GLY A 35 16.99 5.15 -5.83
CA GLY A 35 16.52 4.37 -6.97
C GLY A 35 17.65 3.93 -7.88
N VAL A 36 17.57 2.68 -8.37
CA VAL A 36 18.49 2.14 -9.37
C VAL A 36 17.74 1.50 -10.53
N ASN A 37 18.39 1.47 -11.69
CA ASN A 37 17.91 0.69 -12.82
C ASN A 37 17.96 -0.80 -12.50
N SER A 38 17.01 -1.54 -13.07
CA SER A 38 16.86 -2.98 -12.88
C SER A 38 16.40 -3.63 -14.18
N ASN A 39 16.37 -4.96 -14.21
CA ASN A 39 16.07 -5.73 -15.41
C ASN A 39 14.85 -6.63 -15.24
N ASN A 40 14.45 -7.31 -16.33
CA ASN A 40 13.29 -8.20 -16.32
C ASN A 40 13.39 -9.35 -15.30
N LYS A 41 14.59 -9.79 -14.93
CA LYS A 41 14.75 -10.79 -13.87
C LYS A 41 14.40 -10.18 -12.52
N ASN A 42 14.88 -8.98 -12.22
CA ASN A 42 14.54 -8.29 -10.97
C ASN A 42 13.03 -8.03 -10.86
N LYS A 43 12.35 -7.70 -11.97
CA LYS A 43 10.88 -7.56 -11.99
C LYS A 43 10.18 -8.86 -11.56
N LYS A 44 10.62 -10.01 -12.07
CA LYS A 44 10.04 -11.32 -11.74
C LYS A 44 10.31 -11.67 -10.28
N ASP A 45 11.55 -11.53 -9.85
CA ASP A 45 11.95 -11.77 -8.46
C ASP A 45 11.17 -10.84 -7.50
N LEU A 46 10.96 -9.56 -7.87
CA LEU A 46 10.14 -8.63 -7.10
C LEU A 46 8.68 -9.10 -6.99
N ALA A 47 8.05 -9.50 -8.09
CA ALA A 47 6.67 -9.98 -8.07
C ALA A 47 6.53 -11.16 -7.11
N SER A 48 7.43 -12.14 -7.22
CA SER A 48 7.46 -13.30 -6.34
C SER A 48 7.74 -12.94 -4.87
N ALA A 49 8.65 -12.00 -4.58
CA ALA A 49 8.85 -11.52 -3.22
C ALA A 49 7.64 -10.76 -2.68
N ALA A 50 6.96 -9.98 -3.52
CA ALA A 50 5.75 -9.24 -3.14
C ALA A 50 4.59 -10.19 -2.81
N ASP A 51 4.44 -11.29 -3.57
CA ASP A 51 3.44 -12.32 -3.31
C ASP A 51 3.64 -13.04 -1.96
N GLN A 52 4.84 -12.98 -1.36
CA GLN A 52 5.13 -13.51 -0.03
C GLN A 52 4.78 -12.53 1.10
N LEU A 53 4.36 -11.30 0.80
CA LEU A 53 4.06 -10.29 1.82
C LEU A 53 2.91 -10.74 2.71
N GLN A 54 3.15 -10.68 4.01
CA GLN A 54 2.13 -10.93 5.03
C GLN A 54 1.66 -9.62 5.62
N TYR A 55 0.34 -9.49 5.81
CA TYR A 55 -0.29 -8.29 6.39
C TYR A 55 0.39 -7.85 7.70
N ALA A 56 0.64 -8.78 8.62
CA ALA A 56 1.28 -8.49 9.91
C ALA A 56 2.69 -7.88 9.75
N ASN A 57 3.44 -8.29 8.73
CA ASN A 57 4.79 -7.80 8.48
C ASN A 57 4.81 -6.41 7.83
N ILE A 58 3.76 -6.04 7.10
CA ILE A 58 3.60 -4.69 6.53
C ILE A 58 3.51 -3.64 7.65
N PHE A 59 2.82 -3.97 8.74
CA PHE A 59 2.55 -3.05 9.85
C PHE A 59 3.43 -3.29 11.10
N ARG A 60 4.56 -4.00 10.96
CA ARG A 60 5.43 -4.27 12.11
C ARG A 60 6.28 -3.05 12.45
N ASN A 61 6.47 -2.76 13.75
CA ASN A 61 7.29 -1.63 14.20
C ASN A 61 8.81 -1.87 14.15
N GLY A 62 9.28 -2.89 13.42
CA GLY A 62 10.68 -3.34 13.41
C GLY A 62 11.27 -3.37 12.02
N ALA A 63 12.49 -2.86 11.89
CA ALA A 63 13.23 -2.92 10.64
C ALA A 63 13.71 -4.34 10.30
N GLY A 64 13.87 -4.61 9.01
CA GLY A 64 14.48 -5.84 8.50
C GLY A 64 13.72 -6.40 7.29
N THR A 65 14.24 -7.48 6.74
CA THR A 65 13.61 -8.19 5.62
C THR A 65 12.29 -8.84 6.04
N ILE A 66 11.28 -8.71 5.18
CA ILE A 66 9.94 -9.29 5.35
C ILE A 66 9.56 -10.25 4.22
N ALA A 67 10.24 -10.17 3.08
CA ALA A 67 10.15 -11.12 1.99
C ALA A 67 11.46 -11.13 1.19
N ASN A 68 11.83 -12.26 0.57
CA ASN A 68 13.07 -12.37 -0.17
C ASN A 68 12.96 -13.42 -1.27
N GLU A 69 13.25 -13.04 -2.50
CA GLU A 69 13.24 -13.93 -3.66
C GLU A 69 14.40 -13.60 -4.61
N GLY A 70 15.25 -14.59 -4.88
CA GLY A 70 16.36 -14.45 -5.83
C GLY A 70 17.21 -13.19 -5.61
N SER A 71 17.14 -12.27 -6.57
CA SER A 71 17.90 -11.01 -6.56
C SER A 71 17.24 -9.86 -5.81
N VAL A 72 16.05 -10.04 -5.24
CA VAL A 72 15.27 -8.97 -4.61
C VAL A 72 14.85 -9.37 -3.20
N ARG A 73 15.00 -8.44 -2.26
CA ARG A 73 14.36 -8.51 -0.94
C ARG A 73 13.40 -7.35 -0.77
N ILE A 74 12.34 -7.54 0.02
CA ILE A 74 11.48 -6.47 0.50
C ILE A 74 11.76 -6.29 1.98
N ASP A 75 12.13 -5.07 2.34
CA ASP A 75 12.52 -4.70 3.69
C ASP A 75 11.50 -3.71 4.28
N MET A 76 11.13 -3.95 5.54
CA MET A 76 10.56 -2.92 6.40
C MET A 76 11.70 -2.04 6.90
N GLN A 77 11.69 -0.76 6.54
CA GLN A 77 12.74 0.23 6.86
C GLN A 77 12.40 1.04 8.11
N GLY A 78 11.33 0.66 8.82
CA GLY A 78 10.86 1.32 10.02
C GLY A 78 9.62 2.18 9.78
N VAL A 79 9.31 3.00 10.77
CA VAL A 79 8.08 3.78 10.84
C VAL A 79 8.44 5.26 10.99
N PHE A 80 7.69 6.14 10.35
CA PHE A 80 7.80 7.59 10.52
C PHE A 80 6.41 8.22 10.72
N THR A 81 6.41 9.47 11.20
CA THR A 81 5.18 10.27 11.35
C THR A 81 5.17 11.39 10.33
N GLN A 82 4.06 11.56 9.62
CA GLN A 82 3.83 12.66 8.68
C GLN A 82 2.40 13.15 8.85
N ASN A 83 2.23 14.47 9.01
CA ASN A 83 0.92 15.11 9.24
C ASN A 83 0.12 14.48 10.39
N GLY A 84 0.82 14.10 11.48
CA GLY A 84 0.22 13.45 12.64
C GLY A 84 -0.17 11.97 12.43
N GLN A 85 0.01 11.43 11.22
CA GLN A 85 -0.28 10.04 10.90
C GLN A 85 1.00 9.20 10.88
N LYS A 86 0.88 7.94 11.31
CA LYS A 86 1.98 6.98 11.35
C LYS A 86 2.05 6.21 10.03
N TRP A 87 3.25 6.06 9.49
CA TRP A 87 3.50 5.44 8.18
C TRP A 87 4.58 4.37 8.28
N HIS A 88 4.35 3.25 7.61
CA HIS A 88 5.24 2.09 7.54
C HIS A 88 6.01 2.13 6.22
N ASN A 89 7.34 2.10 6.28
CA ASN A 89 8.20 2.34 5.13
C ASN A 89 8.72 1.01 4.54
N LEU A 90 8.25 0.62 3.36
CA LEU A 90 8.63 -0.62 2.68
C LEU A 90 9.48 -0.34 1.44
N GLN A 91 10.61 -1.03 1.32
CA GLN A 91 11.49 -0.91 0.15
C GLN A 91 11.82 -2.26 -0.43
N ALA A 92 11.65 -2.40 -1.76
CA ALA A 92 12.26 -3.50 -2.48
C ALA A 92 13.69 -3.13 -2.89
N GLN A 93 14.64 -3.98 -2.58
CA GLN A 93 16.06 -3.73 -2.77
C GLN A 93 16.76 -4.90 -3.46
N LEU A 94 17.77 -4.60 -4.28
CA LEU A 94 18.62 -5.60 -4.89
C LEU A 94 19.54 -6.26 -3.86
N ASN A 95 19.60 -7.58 -3.88
CA ASN A 95 20.50 -8.37 -3.05
C ASN A 95 21.96 -8.21 -3.49
N GLY A 96 22.86 -8.11 -2.51
CA GLY A 96 24.30 -7.95 -2.75
C GLY A 96 24.76 -6.56 -3.22
N VAL A 97 23.84 -5.64 -3.52
CA VAL A 97 24.18 -4.27 -3.95
C VAL A 97 24.33 -3.36 -2.72
N LYS A 98 25.52 -2.78 -2.55
CA LYS A 98 25.81 -1.82 -1.47
C LYS A 98 25.40 -0.40 -1.89
N GLY A 99 24.85 0.37 -0.95
CA GLY A 99 24.42 1.74 -1.20
C GLY A 99 23.08 1.81 -1.94
N LYS A 100 23.07 2.47 -3.10
CA LYS A 100 21.84 2.61 -3.91
C LYS A 100 21.43 1.25 -4.46
N SER A 101 20.31 0.72 -3.96
CA SER A 101 19.82 -0.61 -4.32
C SER A 101 18.30 -0.68 -4.41
N THR A 102 17.59 0.42 -4.15
CA THR A 102 16.12 0.43 -4.09
C THR A 102 15.54 0.42 -5.50
N ILE A 103 14.63 -0.50 -5.77
CA ILE A 103 13.94 -0.65 -7.07
C ILE A 103 12.43 -0.38 -6.97
N ALA A 104 11.86 -0.41 -5.76
CA ALA A 104 10.49 0.00 -5.49
C ALA A 104 10.38 0.52 -4.06
N HIS A 105 9.49 1.48 -3.83
CA HIS A 105 9.30 2.13 -2.54
C HIS A 105 7.81 2.41 -2.30
N VAL A 106 7.29 1.84 -1.21
CA VAL A 106 5.90 2.01 -0.78
C VAL A 106 5.87 2.48 0.67
N GLN A 107 4.99 3.42 0.98
CA GLN A 107 4.69 3.86 2.34
C GLN A 107 3.24 3.53 2.65
N VAL A 108 2.97 2.85 3.77
CA VAL A 108 1.62 2.40 4.13
C VAL A 108 1.17 3.15 5.38
N ASN A 109 0.08 3.89 5.26
CA ASN A 109 -0.52 4.60 6.39
C ASN A 109 -1.10 3.61 7.39
N GLU A 110 -0.87 3.83 8.68
CA GLU A 110 -1.40 2.99 9.75
C GLU A 110 -2.93 2.97 9.80
N ASN A 111 -3.61 4.01 9.33
CA ASN A 111 -5.08 4.04 9.23
C ASN A 111 -5.64 3.06 8.19
N ALA A 112 -4.80 2.50 7.31
CA ALA A 112 -5.20 1.41 6.43
C ALA A 112 -5.28 0.05 7.18
N MET A 113 -4.89 -0.02 8.46
CA MET A 113 -5.00 -1.24 9.24
C MET A 113 -6.46 -1.64 9.48
N THR A 114 -6.70 -2.95 9.49
CA THR A 114 -8.00 -3.54 9.72
C THR A 114 -7.90 -4.88 10.45
N SER A 115 -8.92 -5.20 11.24
CA SER A 115 -9.00 -6.43 12.03
C SER A 115 -9.66 -7.59 11.28
N ASN A 116 -10.39 -7.31 10.19
CA ASN A 116 -11.10 -8.35 9.44
C ASN A 116 -10.23 -8.92 8.31
N VAL A 117 -10.30 -10.24 8.12
CA VAL A 117 -9.43 -10.98 7.19
C VAL A 117 -9.56 -10.47 5.74
N ALA A 118 -10.78 -10.16 5.28
CA ALA A 118 -11.00 -9.67 3.92
C ALA A 118 -10.30 -8.33 3.68
N GLY A 119 -10.39 -7.40 4.63
CA GLY A 119 -9.70 -6.13 4.58
C GLY A 119 -8.18 -6.29 4.65
N GLN A 120 -7.67 -7.24 5.43
CA GLN A 120 -6.22 -7.52 5.48
C GLN A 120 -5.72 -8.01 4.11
N THR A 121 -6.43 -8.94 3.48
CA THR A 121 -6.13 -9.38 2.11
C THR A 121 -6.18 -8.22 1.12
N GLN A 122 -7.19 -7.35 1.21
CA GLN A 122 -7.31 -6.18 0.35
C GLN A 122 -6.12 -5.22 0.50
N VAL A 123 -5.74 -4.87 1.72
CA VAL A 123 -4.59 -4.00 2.01
C VAL A 123 -3.31 -4.60 1.45
N THR A 124 -3.06 -5.88 1.73
CA THR A 124 -1.88 -6.59 1.21
C THR A 124 -1.83 -6.55 -0.31
N ASN A 125 -2.95 -6.82 -1.00
CA ASN A 125 -3.02 -6.77 -2.47
C ASN A 125 -2.76 -5.37 -3.03
N ILE A 126 -3.23 -4.32 -2.36
CA ILE A 126 -2.96 -2.93 -2.76
C ILE A 126 -1.49 -2.59 -2.56
N VAL A 127 -0.87 -3.04 -1.46
CA VAL A 127 0.57 -2.86 -1.23
C VAL A 127 1.39 -3.57 -2.31
N ILE A 128 1.05 -4.80 -2.67
CA ILE A 128 1.68 -5.55 -3.78
C ILE A 128 1.55 -4.77 -5.08
N THR A 129 0.34 -4.30 -5.40
CA THR A 129 0.07 -3.53 -6.62
C THR A 129 0.84 -2.21 -6.64
N ALA A 130 0.92 -1.51 -5.51
CA ALA A 130 1.68 -0.27 -5.34
C ALA A 130 3.19 -0.52 -5.50
N MET A 131 3.71 -1.65 -5.00
CA MET A 131 5.10 -2.04 -5.15
C MET A 131 5.46 -2.29 -6.62
N MET A 132 4.58 -3.01 -7.35
CA MET A 132 4.77 -3.26 -8.79
C MET A 132 4.63 -2.00 -9.63
N SER A 133 3.73 -1.09 -9.23
CA SER A 133 3.57 0.23 -9.87
C SER A 133 4.80 1.11 -9.63
N SER A 134 5.31 1.12 -8.39
CA SER A 134 6.53 1.82 -8.01
C SER A 134 7.74 1.37 -8.82
N TYR A 135 7.92 0.04 -8.94
CA TYR A 135 8.96 -0.53 -9.80
C TYR A 135 8.86 -0.05 -11.24
N THR A 136 7.64 -0.03 -11.79
CA THR A 136 7.41 0.28 -13.20
C THR A 136 7.60 1.76 -13.50
N SER A 137 7.19 2.65 -12.60
CA SER A 137 7.27 4.10 -12.82
C SER A 137 8.54 4.75 -12.29
N GLY A 138 9.30 4.05 -11.43
CA GLY A 138 10.42 4.64 -10.70
C GLY A 138 10.00 5.67 -9.63
N LYS A 139 8.73 5.67 -9.25
CA LYS A 139 8.15 6.61 -8.26
C LYS A 139 7.77 5.90 -6.97
N THR A 140 7.74 6.65 -5.88
CA THR A 140 7.19 6.15 -4.61
C THR A 140 5.68 6.01 -4.70
N TYR A 141 5.09 5.13 -3.89
CA TYR A 141 3.64 5.04 -3.75
C TYR A 141 3.23 5.06 -2.27
N SER A 142 2.14 5.76 -1.96
CA SER A 142 1.53 5.80 -0.65
C SER A 142 0.25 4.96 -0.66
N VAL A 143 0.06 4.08 0.33
CA VAL A 143 -1.17 3.31 0.53
C VAL A 143 -1.89 3.86 1.76
N LEU A 144 -3.15 4.25 1.60
CA LEU A 144 -3.91 4.93 2.64
C LEU A 144 -5.41 4.65 2.51
N ASP A 145 -6.14 4.77 3.61
CA ASP A 145 -7.60 4.84 3.56
C ASP A 145 -8.03 6.13 2.85
N ASN A 146 -8.89 6.02 1.84
CA ASN A 146 -9.46 7.14 1.10
C ASN A 146 -10.28 8.07 2.02
N GLY A 147 -10.79 7.58 3.15
CA GLY A 147 -11.43 8.40 4.19
C GLY A 147 -10.49 9.44 4.80
N ALA A 148 -9.18 9.22 4.77
CA ALA A 148 -8.17 10.11 5.33
C ALA A 148 -7.81 11.33 4.46
N ARG A 149 -8.58 11.63 3.39
CA ARG A 149 -8.41 12.85 2.58
C ARG A 149 -8.70 14.17 3.33
N THR A 150 -8.94 14.17 4.63
CA THR A 150 -9.05 15.40 5.44
C THR A 150 -7.68 15.87 5.90
N GLY A 151 -6.96 16.62 5.06
CA GLY A 151 -5.69 17.24 5.49
C GLY A 151 -4.76 17.72 4.37
N LEU A 152 -5.31 18.46 3.40
CA LEU A 152 -4.58 19.52 2.68
C LEU A 152 -5.22 20.84 3.06
#